data_AF-A0A356DC30-F1
#
_entry.id   AF-A0A356DC30-F1
#
_cell.length_a   1.000
_cell.length_b   1.000
_cell.length_c   1.000
_cell.angle_alpha   90.00
_cell.angle_beta   90.00
_cell.angle_gamma   90.00
#
_symmetry.space_group_name_H-M   'P 1'
#
loop_
_entity.id
_entity.type
_entity.pdbx_description
1 polymer ?
#
loop_
_entity_poly.entity_id
_entity_poly.type
_entity_poly.pdbx_seq_one_letter_code
_entity_poly.pdbx_strand_id
1 'polypeptide(L)' 'MSKFVVRGVYDLSHAYIVDPIPNVNYLVNVSLSVNGISTMIGIDAVSNDLKNKTIDEIGKLAYQKFLASTKCD' A
#
# COMPACT_ATOMS: atom_id res chain seq x y z
N MET A 1 16.30 -3.19 -12.86
CA MET A 1 15.69 -4.33 -12.13
C MET A 1 15.09 -3.80 -10.84
N SER A 2 13.76 -3.83 -10.72
CA SER A 2 13.04 -3.26 -9.57
C SER A 2 13.43 -3.99 -8.27
N LYS A 3 13.97 -3.26 -7.28
CA LYS A 3 14.57 -3.79 -6.04
C LYS A 3 13.55 -4.20 -4.96
N PHE A 4 12.32 -4.54 -5.33
CA PHE A 4 11.29 -4.90 -4.37
C PHE A 4 10.37 -5.99 -4.90
N VAL A 5 9.87 -6.81 -3.98
CA VAL A 5 8.89 -7.87 -4.26
C VAL A 5 7.68 -7.63 -3.36
N VAL A 6 6.51 -7.47 -3.98
CA VAL A 6 5.22 -7.43 -3.27
C VAL A 6 4.84 -8.88 -2.95
N ARG A 7 4.82 -9.23 -1.66
CA ARG A 7 4.52 -10.61 -1.21
C ARG A 7 3.03 -10.87 -0.99
N GLY A 8 2.22 -9.81 -0.94
CA GLY A 8 0.77 -9.90 -0.87
C GLY A 8 0.14 -8.56 -0.47
N VAL A 9 -1.06 -8.31 -0.99
CA VAL A 9 -1.96 -7.27 -0.50
C VAL A 9 -3.03 -8.00 0.29
N TYR A 10 -2.91 -7.97 1.61
CA TYR A 10 -3.83 -8.66 2.50
C TYR A 10 -4.94 -7.67 2.87
N ASP A 11 -6.12 -7.92 2.31
CA ASP A 11 -7.37 -7.16 2.45
C ASP A 11 -7.59 -6.05 1.38
N LEU A 12 -8.07 -6.48 0.21
CA LEU A 12 -8.78 -5.60 -0.74
C LEU A 12 -10.30 -5.63 -0.50
N SER A 13 -10.80 -6.54 0.32
CA SER A 13 -12.23 -6.82 0.52
C SER A 13 -13.00 -5.59 0.99
N HIS A 14 -12.35 -4.69 1.75
CA HIS A 14 -12.92 -3.43 2.21
C HIS A 14 -12.47 -2.19 1.39
N ALA A 15 -11.59 -2.35 0.40
CA ALA A 15 -11.21 -1.26 -0.52
C ALA A 15 -12.26 -1.08 -1.65
N TYR A 16 -13.12 -2.08 -1.86
CA TYR A 16 -14.21 -2.07 -2.83
C TYR A 16 -15.54 -1.60 -2.22
N ILE A 17 -15.53 -0.52 -1.44
CA ILE A 17 -16.80 0.06 -0.98
C ILE A 17 -17.30 1.00 -2.07
N VAL A 18 -18.55 0.79 -2.48
CA VAL A 18 -19.19 1.55 -3.55
C VAL A 18 -19.34 3.03 -3.18
N ASP A 19 -19.33 3.37 -1.88
CA ASP A 19 -19.20 4.72 -1.33
C ASP A 19 -18.50 4.68 0.05
N PRO A 20 -17.28 5.22 0.22
CA PRO A 20 -16.59 5.21 1.51
C PRO A 20 -17.36 6.02 2.56
N ILE A 21 -17.58 5.43 3.73
CA ILE A 21 -18.23 6.11 4.87
C ILE A 21 -17.35 7.30 5.31
N PRO A 22 -17.89 8.53 5.41
CA PRO A 22 -17.16 9.68 5.92
C PRO A 22 -16.57 9.40 7.30
N ASN A 23 -15.34 9.86 7.54
CA ASN A 23 -14.59 9.69 8.80
C ASN A 23 -14.17 8.26 9.16
N VAL A 24 -14.33 7.29 8.25
CA VAL A 24 -13.72 5.96 8.40
C VAL A 24 -12.42 5.91 7.59
N ASN A 25 -11.34 5.51 8.24
CA ASN A 25 -10.05 5.33 7.57
C ASN A 25 -9.92 3.89 7.08
N TYR A 26 -9.78 3.72 5.76
CA TYR A 26 -9.64 2.41 5.12
C TYR A 26 -8.18 2.16 4.83
N LEU A 27 -7.53 1.35 5.66
CA LEU A 27 -6.09 1.09 5.57
C LEU A 27 -5.81 -0.26 4.91
N VAL A 28 -5.13 -0.23 3.77
CA VAL A 28 -4.59 -1.40 3.08
C VAL A 28 -3.15 -1.60 3.50
N ASN A 29 -2.86 -2.75 4.10
CA ASN A 29 -1.50 -3.11 4.50
C ASN A 29 -0.81 -3.88 3.37
N VAL A 30 0.27 -3.31 2.86
CA VAL A 30 1.09 -3.93 1.81
C VAL A 30 2.35 -4.49 2.43
N SER A 31 2.55 -5.81 2.27
CA SER A 31 3.79 -6.46 2.65
C SER A 31 4.82 -6.31 1.53
N LEU A 32 5.87 -5.53 1.81
CA LEU A 32 6.99 -5.32 0.90
C LEU A 32 8.23 -6.03 1.42
N SER A 33 8.91 -6.76 0.53
CA SER A 33 10.27 -7.24 0.77
C SER A 33 11.24 -6.36 -0.02
N VAL A 34 12.08 -5.61 0.71
CA VAL A 34 13.08 -4.70 0.16
C VAL A 34 14.45 -5.10 0.71
N ASN A 35 15.39 -5.44 -0.17
CA ASN A 35 16.75 -5.88 0.19
C ASN A 35 16.79 -7.00 1.26
N GLY A 36 15.82 -7.93 1.23
CA GLY A 36 15.74 -9.04 2.18
C GLY A 36 15.03 -8.72 3.50
N ILE A 37 14.70 -7.45 3.76
CA ILE A 37 13.91 -7.03 4.92
C ILE A 37 12.44 -6.99 4.53
N SER A 38 11.58 -7.59 5.35
CA SER A 38 10.13 -7.51 5.18
C SER A 38 9.59 -6.34 6.00
N THR A 39 8.82 -5.47 5.36
CA THR A 39 8.16 -4.33 6.00
C THR A 39 6.68 -4.30 5.64
N MET A 40 5.86 -3.76 6.54
CA MET A 40 4.44 -3.52 6.29
C MET A 40 4.22 -2.02 6.13
N ILE A 41 3.64 -1.65 4.99
CA ILE A 41 3.29 -0.27 4.68
C ILE A 41 1.78 -0.14 4.66
N GLY A 42 1.26 0.68 5.57
CA GLY A 42 -0.15 1.08 5.57
C GLY A 42 -0.41 2.16 4.52
N ILE A 43 -1.41 1.93 3.67
CA ILE A 43 -1.88 2.90 2.68
C ILE A 43 -3.37 3.16 2.90
N ASP A 44 -3.72 4.44 3.02
CA ASP A 44 -5.13 4.86 2.98
C ASP A 44 -5.70 4.62 1.57
N ALA A 45 -6.71 3.74 1.51
CA ALA A 45 -7.35 3.27 0.31
C ALA A 45 -8.13 4.37 -0.42
N VAL A 46 -8.77 5.26 0.33
CA VAL A 46 -9.64 6.31 -0.20
C VAL A 46 -8.79 7.48 -0.69
N SER A 47 -7.87 7.96 0.15
CA SER A 47 -7.00 9.10 -0.19
C SER A 47 -6.09 8.82 -1.39
N ASN A 48 -5.79 7.55 -1.67
CA ASN A 48 -4.94 7.14 -2.81
C ASN A 48 -5.73 6.49 -3.95
N ASP A 49 -7.07 6.47 -3.89
CA ASP A 49 -7.95 5.85 -4.89
C ASP A 49 -7.48 4.44 -5.29
N LEU A 50 -7.20 3.59 -4.30
CA LEU A 50 -6.61 2.27 -4.54
C LEU A 50 -7.54 1.33 -5.31
N LYS A 51 -8.85 1.58 -5.26
CA LYS A 51 -9.88 0.84 -6.02
C LYS A 51 -9.61 0.85 -7.52
N ASN A 52 -9.09 1.95 -8.05
CA ASN A 52 -8.79 2.10 -9.49
C ASN A 52 -7.33 1.80 -9.83
N LYS A 53 -6.55 1.25 -8.88
CA LYS A 53 -5.14 0.91 -9.08
C LYS A 53 -4.92 -0.58 -9.20
N THR A 54 -3.97 -0.95 -10.04
CA THR A 54 -3.45 -2.31 -10.14
C THR A 54 -2.55 -2.64 -8.93
N ILE A 55 -2.33 -3.93 -8.69
CA ILE A 55 -1.41 -4.40 -7.64
C ILE A 55 0.01 -3.84 -7.82
N ASP A 56 0.48 -3.68 -9.06
CA ASP A 56 1.79 -3.11 -9.36
C ASP A 56 1.88 -1.63 -8.96
N GLU A 57 0.83 -0.86 -9.23
CA GLU A 57 0.73 0.55 -8.81
C GLU A 57 0.66 0.69 -7.30
N ILE A 58 -0.11 -0.17 -6.63
CA ILE A 58 -0.18 -0.24 -5.16
C ILE A 58 1.20 -0.58 -4.57
N GLY A 59 1.92 -1.53 -5.19
CA GLY A 59 3.28 -1.89 -4.82
C GLY A 59 4.27 -0.73 -4.97
N LYS A 60 4.20 0.01 -6.08
CA LYS A 60 5.02 1.22 -6.31
C LYS A 60 4.72 2.30 -5.27
N LEU A 61 3.45 2.52 -4.95
CA LEU A 61 3.04 3.50 -3.94
C LEU A 61 3.54 3.11 -2.54
N ALA A 62 3.44 1.84 -2.18
CA ALA A 62 3.97 1.31 -0.93
C ALA A 62 5.50 1.50 -0.86
N TYR A 63 6.21 1.25 -1.96
CA TYR A 63 7.66 1.41 -2.03
C TYR A 63 8.08 2.89 -1.92
N GLN A 64 7.32 3.81 -2.53
CA GLN A 64 7.54 5.25 -2.36
C GLN A 64 7.36 5.71 -0.92
N LYS A 65 6.31 5.23 -0.23
CA LYS A 65 6.09 5.51 1.20
C LYS A 65 7.21 4.94 2.06
N PHE A 66 7.69 3.72 1.77
CA PHE A 66 8.85 3.14 2.44
C PHE A 66 10.10 4.03 2.29
N LEU A 67 10.41 4.48 1.06
CA LEU A 67 11.55 5.36 0.83
C LEU A 67 11.43 6.70 1.56
N ALA A 68 10.20 7.26 1.65
CA ALA A 68 9.95 8.48 2.41
C ALA A 68 10.15 8.26 3.92
N SER A 69 9.68 7.14 4.48
CA SER A 69 9.90 6.83 5.90
C SER A 69 11.37 6.61 6.24
N THR A 70 12.17 6.02 5.33
CA THR A 70 13.60 5.79 5.55
C THR A 70 14.48 7.02 5.32
N LYS A 71 13.94 8.11 4.75
CA LYS A 71 14.68 9.37 4.53
C LYS A 71 14.59 10.34 5.70
N CYS A 72 13.76 10.03 6.70
CA CYS A 72 13.60 10.84 7.91
C CYS A 72 14.45 10.36 9.10
N ASP A 73 15.36 9.41 8.87
CA ASP A 73 16.43 9.04 9.82
C ASP A 73 17.75 9.74 9.46
#